data_AF-A0A836BJX2-F1
#
_entry.id   AF-A0A836BJX2-F1
#
_cell.length_a   1.000
_cell.length_b   1.000
_cell.length_c   1.000
_cell.angle_alpha   90.00
_cell.angle_beta   90.00
_cell.angle_gamma   90.00
#
_symmetry.space_group_name_H-M   'P 1'
#
loop_
_entity.id
_entity.type
_entity.pdbx_description
1 polymer ?
#
loop_
_entity_poly.entity_id
_entity_poly.type
_entity_poly.pdbx_seq_one_letter_code
_entity_poly.pdbx_strand_id
1 'polypeptide(L)'
;MVEKKPVNVNWQMVFVLIPFLDLYASYRIQKLRFWLLIFGVVFAIATLLLNYALFGMDHFTWNNEIGAWDSAKLYFHITLTIVTLGSAVYVIRRWSISWNEKVS
;
A
#
# COMPACT_ATOMS: atom_id res chain seq x y z
N MET A 1 -4.16 -27.09 -0.45
CA MET A 1 -3.43 -26.06 0.33
C MET A 1 -2.14 -25.76 -0.42
N VAL A 2 -1.79 -24.48 -0.62
CA VAL A 2 -0.54 -24.12 -1.31
C VAL A 2 0.65 -24.54 -0.43
N GLU A 3 1.69 -25.13 -1.01
CA GLU A 3 2.92 -25.49 -0.29
C GLU A 3 3.52 -24.27 0.40
N LYS A 4 3.73 -24.37 1.72
CA LYS A 4 4.39 -23.33 2.51
C LYS A 4 5.90 -23.44 2.29
N LYS A 5 6.47 -22.50 1.56
CA LYS A 5 7.92 -22.36 1.36
C LYS A 5 8.39 -21.02 1.92
N PRO A 6 9.66 -20.92 2.36
CA PRO A 6 10.24 -19.63 2.72
C PRO A 6 10.19 -18.69 1.51
N VAL A 7 9.97 -17.41 1.80
CA VAL A 7 9.89 -16.33 0.82
C VAL A 7 11.18 -15.53 0.82
N ASN A 8 11.62 -15.09 -0.36
CA ASN A 8 12.74 -14.16 -0.44
C ASN A 8 12.25 -12.75 -0.10
N VAL A 9 12.73 -12.19 1.01
CA VAL A 9 12.35 -10.85 1.52
C VAL A 9 12.64 -9.75 0.50
N ASN A 10 13.75 -9.84 -0.24
CA ASN A 10 14.12 -8.82 -1.23
C ASN A 10 13.16 -8.79 -2.41
N TRP A 11 12.73 -9.98 -2.88
CA TRP A 11 11.73 -10.07 -3.95
C TRP A 11 10.36 -9.56 -3.51
N GLN A 12 9.96 -9.84 -2.27
CA GLN A 12 8.70 -9.32 -1.73
C GLN A 12 8.67 -7.79 -1.69
N MET A 13 9.79 -7.14 -1.35
CA MET A 13 9.91 -5.67 -1.38
C MET A 13 9.74 -5.11 -2.81
N VAL A 14 10.30 -5.79 -3.82
CA VAL A 14 10.15 -5.40 -5.23
C VAL A 14 8.71 -5.58 -5.71
N PHE A 15 8.03 -6.63 -5.24
CA PHE A 15 6.63 -6.88 -5.60
C PHE A 15 5.68 -5.81 -5.05
N VAL A 16 5.95 -5.24 -3.87
CA VAL A 16 5.18 -4.08 -3.34
C VAL A 16 5.13 -2.91 -4.30
N LEU A 17 6.24 -2.68 -5.01
CA LEU A 17 6.37 -1.56 -5.95
C LEU A 17 5.70 -1.86 -7.29
N ILE A 18 5.40 -3.13 -7.60
CA ILE A 18 4.86 -3.57 -8.89
C ILE A 18 3.55 -4.35 -8.63
N PRO A 19 2.38 -3.69 -8.74
CA PRO A 19 1.08 -4.26 -8.36
C PRO A 19 0.77 -5.62 -9.00
N PHE A 20 1.19 -5.84 -10.25
CA PHE A 20 0.93 -7.08 -10.98
C PHE A 20 1.76 -8.28 -10.45
N LEU A 21 2.96 -8.02 -9.95
CA LEU A 21 3.81 -9.07 -9.38
C LEU A 21 3.42 -9.37 -7.93
N ASP A 22 2.89 -8.37 -7.21
CA ASP A 22 2.29 -8.57 -5.89
C ASP A 22 1.13 -9.57 -5.94
N LEU A 23 0.29 -9.50 -6.98
CA LEU A 23 -0.78 -10.47 -7.21
C LEU A 23 -0.26 -11.91 -7.34
N TYR A 24 0.82 -12.14 -8.09
CA TYR A 24 1.43 -13.46 -8.27
C TYR A 24 2.06 -13.99 -6.97
N ALA A 25 2.74 -13.12 -6.21
CA ALA A 25 3.28 -13.46 -4.91
C ALA A 25 2.18 -13.75 -3.87
N SER A 26 1.09 -12.99 -3.90
CA SER A 26 -0.07 -13.16 -3.02
C SER A 26 -0.88 -14.42 -3.34
N TYR A 27 -0.91 -14.88 -4.60
CA TYR A 27 -1.56 -16.12 -4.99
C TYR A 27 -0.92 -17.34 -4.30
N ARG A 28 0.40 -17.33 -4.11
CA ARG A 28 1.08 -18.37 -3.33
C ARG A 28 0.80 -18.28 -1.82
N ILE A 29 0.38 -17.12 -1.33
CA ILE A 29 0.35 -16.81 0.10
C ILE A 29 -0.97 -16.13 0.46
N GLN A 30 -2.03 -16.93 0.55
CA GLN A 30 -3.40 -16.45 0.82
C GLN A 30 -3.52 -15.52 2.04
N LYS A 31 -2.71 -15.71 3.09
CA LYS A 31 -2.73 -14.84 4.29
C LYS A 31 -2.16 -13.43 4.03
N LEU A 32 -1.15 -13.29 3.16
CA LEU A 32 -0.54 -11.99 2.85
C LEU A 32 -1.54 -11.10 2.08
N ARG A 33 -2.30 -11.69 1.15
CA ARG A 33 -3.35 -11.00 0.38
C ARG A 33 -4.37 -10.31 1.28
N PHE A 34 -4.84 -10.99 2.33
CA PHE A 34 -5.84 -10.45 3.23
C PHE A 34 -5.32 -9.26 4.04
N TRP A 35 -4.07 -9.35 4.53
CA TRP A 35 -3.43 -8.25 5.25
C TRP A 35 -3.15 -7.04 4.36
N LEU A 36 -2.72 -7.26 3.12
CA LEU A 36 -2.52 -6.18 2.15
C LEU A 36 -3.83 -5.52 1.73
N LEU A 37 -4.89 -6.31 1.57
CA LEU A 37 -6.21 -5.78 1.26
C LEU A 37 -6.76 -4.96 2.43
N ILE A 38 -6.64 -5.44 3.67
CA ILE A 38 -6.99 -4.65 4.86
C ILE A 38 -6.16 -3.36 4.92
N PHE A 39 -4.84 -3.46 4.76
CA PHE A 39 -3.94 -2.31 4.78
C PHE A 39 -4.34 -1.28 3.71
N GLY A 40 -4.56 -1.72 2.47
CA GLY A 40 -4.97 -0.86 1.37
C GLY A 40 -6.34 -0.20 1.59
N VAL A 41 -7.33 -0.94 2.10
CA VAL A 41 -8.66 -0.40 2.38
C VAL A 41 -8.63 0.61 3.53
N VAL A 42 -7.96 0.28 4.64
CA VAL A 42 -7.81 1.20 5.78
C VAL A 42 -7.08 2.47 5.34
N PHE A 43 -6.02 2.31 4.54
CA PHE A 43 -5.24 3.42 4.03
C PHE A 43 -6.06 4.31 3.07
N ALA A 44 -6.86 3.71 2.18
CA ALA A 44 -7.74 4.43 1.27
C ALA A 44 -8.79 5.25 2.04
N ILE A 45 -9.44 4.66 3.05
CA ILE A 45 -10.41 5.36 3.89
C ILE A 45 -9.74 6.50 4.66
N ALA A 46 -8.59 6.24 5.28
CA ALA A 46 -7.85 7.26 6.01
C ALA A 46 -7.44 8.43 5.10
N THR A 47 -6.97 8.13 3.88
CA THR A 47 -6.60 9.13 2.88
C THR A 47 -7.80 9.95 2.44
N LEU A 48 -8.96 9.33 2.25
CA LEU A 48 -10.19 10.02 1.88
C LEU A 48 -10.66 10.97 2.99
N LEU A 49 -10.67 10.51 4.23
CA LEU A 49 -11.03 11.33 5.40
C LEU A 49 -10.04 12.48 5.60
N LEU A 50 -8.74 12.23 5.45
CA LEU A 50 -7.70 13.24 5.63
C LEU A 50 -7.78 14.31 4.54
N ASN A 51 -8.00 13.92 3.28
CA ASN A 51 -8.20 14.86 2.19
C ASN A 51 -9.46 15.71 2.38
N TYR A 52 -10.56 15.10 2.83
CA TYR A 52 -11.78 15.83 3.19
C TYR A 52 -11.54 16.84 4.31
N ALA A 53 -10.81 16.43 5.37
CA ALA A 53 -10.52 17.31 6.50
C ALA A 53 -9.60 18.48 6.15
N LEU A 54 -8.61 18.28 5.26
CA LEU A 54 -7.62 19.30 4.91
C LEU A 54 -8.06 20.21 3.77
N PHE A 55 -8.83 19.70 2.80
CA PHE A 55 -9.14 20.40 1.55
C PHE A 55 -10.64 20.58 1.28
N GLY A 56 -11.51 20.03 2.15
CA GLY A 56 -12.96 20.17 2.05
C GLY A 56 -13.59 19.38 0.88
N MET A 57 -14.91 19.52 0.74
CA MET A 57 -15.67 18.86 -0.34
C MET A 57 -15.24 19.31 -1.74
N ASP A 58 -14.79 20.55 -1.86
CA ASP A 58 -14.42 21.15 -3.15
C ASP A 58 -13.26 20.41 -3.81
N HIS A 59 -12.43 19.71 -3.03
CA HIS A 59 -11.33 18.89 -3.55
C HIS A 59 -11.80 17.68 -4.37
N PHE A 60 -12.98 17.13 -4.08
CA PHE A 60 -13.56 15.97 -4.76
C PHE A 60 -14.53 16.35 -5.88
N THR A 61 -14.51 17.62 -6.31
CA THR A 61 -15.31 18.08 -7.44
C THR A 61 -14.49 18.00 -8.73
N TRP A 62 -15.11 17.53 -9.79
CA TRP A 62 -14.50 17.35 -11.12
C TRP A 62 -13.72 18.58 -11.62
N ASN A 63 -14.16 19.79 -11.25
CA ASN A 63 -13.54 21.05 -11.65
C ASN A 63 -12.21 21.37 -10.92
N ASN A 64 -11.98 20.78 -9.75
CA ASN A 64 -10.76 20.98 -8.95
C ASN A 64 -9.74 19.84 -9.08
N GLU A 65 -10.14 18.68 -9.64
CA GLU A 65 -9.27 17.51 -9.81
C GLU A 65 -8.29 17.65 -10.99
N ILE A 66 -8.65 18.37 -12.05
CA ILE A 66 -7.83 18.43 -13.28
C ILE A 66 -7.09 19.78 -13.41
N GLY A 67 -7.57 20.86 -12.78
CA GLY A 67 -7.03 22.22 -12.96
C GLY A 67 -6.43 22.91 -11.74
N ALA A 68 -6.65 22.41 -10.51
CA ALA A 68 -6.35 23.15 -9.27
C ALA A 68 -5.37 22.43 -8.34
N TRP A 69 -4.34 21.81 -8.92
CA TRP A 69 -3.16 21.33 -8.19
C TRP A 69 -2.28 22.52 -7.81
N ASP A 70 -2.70 23.24 -6.76
CA ASP A 70 -1.75 24.11 -6.06
C ASP A 70 -0.60 23.27 -5.51
N SER A 71 0.59 23.87 -5.49
CA SER A 71 1.84 23.28 -5.02
C SER A 71 1.67 22.58 -3.67
N ALA A 72 0.87 23.13 -2.76
CA ALA A 72 0.58 22.53 -1.45
C ALA A 72 -0.09 21.15 -1.56
N LYS A 73 -1.10 20.99 -2.43
CA LYS A 73 -1.79 19.71 -2.65
C LYS A 73 -0.87 18.68 -3.30
N LEU A 74 -0.05 19.13 -4.26
CA LEU A 74 0.94 18.29 -4.93
C LEU A 74 1.96 17.74 -3.92
N TYR A 75 2.60 18.61 -3.14
CA TYR A 75 3.59 18.19 -2.14
C TYR A 75 2.98 17.27 -1.10
N PHE A 76 1.76 17.56 -0.64
CA PHE A 76 1.05 16.70 0.30
C PHE A 76 0.83 15.28 -0.25
N HIS A 77 0.34 15.15 -1.48
CA HIS A 77 0.12 13.83 -2.10
C HIS A 77 1.42 13.07 -2.35
N ILE A 78 2.50 13.77 -2.75
CA ILE A 78 3.83 13.16 -2.90
C ILE A 78 4.32 12.63 -1.55
N THR A 79 4.26 13.44 -0.49
CA THR A 79 4.67 13.03 0.85
C THR A 79 3.85 11.85 1.35
N LEU A 80 2.52 11.91 1.19
CA LEU A 80 1.63 10.83 1.58
C LEU A 80 1.98 9.54 0.83
N THR A 81 2.22 9.61 -0.47
CA THR A 81 2.62 8.45 -1.29
C THR A 81 3.92 7.83 -0.80
N ILE A 82 4.94 8.64 -0.50
CA ILE A 82 6.23 8.16 0.02
C ILE A 82 6.04 7.44 1.37
N VAL A 83 5.25 8.02 2.28
CA VAL A 83 4.94 7.42 3.59
C VAL A 83 4.19 6.10 3.43
N THR A 84 3.25 6.05 2.49
CA THR A 84 2.46 4.84 2.19
C THR A 84 3.34 3.71 1.67
N LEU A 85 4.19 3.99 0.68
CA LEU A 85 5.10 3.00 0.11
C LEU A 85 6.11 2.53 1.15
N GLY A 86 6.68 3.45 1.93
CA GLY A 86 7.62 3.12 3.00
C GLY A 86 6.98 2.22 4.08
N SER A 87 5.76 2.52 4.49
CA SER A 87 5.02 1.70 5.47
C SER A 87 4.63 0.34 4.90
N ALA A 88 4.19 0.26 3.64
CA ALA A 88 3.90 -1.01 2.97
C ALA A 88 5.14 -1.92 2.88
N VAL A 89 6.29 -1.36 2.48
CA VAL A 89 7.58 -2.08 2.45
C VAL A 89 7.97 -2.57 3.83
N TYR A 90 7.82 -1.74 4.87
CA TYR A 90 8.09 -2.14 6.25
C TYR A 90 7.21 -3.31 6.70
N VAL A 91 5.89 -3.22 6.47
CA VAL A 91 4.92 -4.26 6.84
C VAL A 91 5.24 -5.57 6.13
N ILE A 92 5.49 -5.53 4.82
CA ILE A 92 5.81 -6.72 4.03
C ILE A 92 7.13 -7.34 4.46
N ARG A 93 8.15 -6.53 4.75
CA ARG A 93 9.43 -7.01 5.27
C ARG A 93 9.25 -7.74 6.60
N ARG A 94 8.54 -7.13 7.56
CA ARG A 94 8.26 -7.74 8.88
C ARG A 94 7.45 -9.03 8.75
N TRP A 95 6.44 -9.01 7.88
CA TRP A 95 5.62 -10.19 7.59
C TRP A 95 6.47 -11.33 6.98
N SER A 96 7.32 -11.01 6.00
CA SER A 96 8.16 -12.00 5.30
C SER A 96 9.16 -12.67 6.23
N ILE A 97 9.78 -11.91 7.13
CA ILE A 97 10.69 -12.44 8.16
C ILE A 97 9.93 -13.41 9.08
N SER A 98 8.79 -12.96 9.64
CA SER A 98 7.98 -13.79 10.54
C SER A 98 7.41 -15.04 9.85
N TRP A 99 7.13 -14.97 8.55
CA TRP A 99 6.70 -16.13 7.77
C TRP A 99 7.83 -17.15 7.64
N ASN A 100 9.04 -16.71 7.30
CA ASN A 100 10.19 -17.60 7.14
C ASN A 100 10.54 -18.30 8.46
N GLU A 101 10.47 -17.59 9.58
CA GLU A 101 10.67 -18.18 10.91
C GLU A 101 9.66 -19.28 11.27
N LYS A 102 8.44 -19.23 10.71
CA LYS A 102 7.38 -20.22 10.97
C LYS A 102 7.40 -21.42 10.05
N VAL A 103 8.13 -21.32 8.93
CA VAL A 103 8.15 -22.33 7.86
C VAL A 103 9.52 -23.02 7.76
N SER A 104 10.58 -22.39 8.28
CA SER A 104 11.88 -23.03 8.53
C SER A 104 11.85 -23.94 9.74
#